data_AF-A0A842MCI5-F1
#
_entry.id   AF-A0A842MCI5-F1
#
_cell.length_a   1.000
_cell.length_b   1.000
_cell.length_c   1.000
_cell.angle_alpha   90.00
_cell.angle_beta   90.00
_cell.angle_gamma   90.00
#
_symmetry.space_group_name_H-M   'P 1'
#
loop_
_entity.id
_entity.type
_entity.pdbx_description
1 polymer ?
#
loop_
_entity_poly.entity_id
_entity_poly.type
_entity_poly.pdbx_seq_one_letter_code
_entity_poly.pdbx_strand_id
1 'polypeptide(L)'
;MADTKKATDGPSNSSPEAWDYHCLPDWDNPFYDEDGIIAFAAALSTPENVAASPSEENLLNSDSKKPNAERITALNDWRPVRQRRIRRVGGRRQKSDKRPRRGRDETREGWTYSIVKYPLLFFVFGWITFLGICYLLTRFYIYLYEQYVTWRGTRDRLRKALRVQDNYEDWVEAAKDLDRHLGNDKWKIEDEGSYYDWKTIRRVVRDLRRLRSEAEQDERDSNRRNGRIGRRAIDELRSNLEACIKHNFAGTDNPRLYSETYYGTKKLLQAYVDETSASLKFIFSSDQVTQADKRTFSKHLSANLGRTALCLSGGATFAYYHFGIAKALLDADLLPKIITGTSGGALVAALLATRTDEELKKLLVPAIAYRITACHDPFSVWFRRWWKQGARFDSVDWATRASFFTYG
;
A
#
# COMPACT_ATOMS: atom_id res chain seq x y z
N MET A 1 -13.81 -16.51 4.97
CA MET A 1 -14.78 -16.97 3.94
C MET A 1 -15.36 -15.72 3.32
N ALA A 2 -15.27 -15.59 1.99
CA ALA A 2 -15.79 -14.44 1.25
C ALA A 2 -17.26 -14.18 1.58
N ASP A 3 -17.63 -12.91 1.77
CA ASP A 3 -19.00 -12.49 2.05
C ASP A 3 -19.86 -12.50 0.78
N THR A 4 -19.97 -13.69 0.18
CA THR A 4 -20.81 -13.96 -0.99
C THR A 4 -22.29 -13.68 -0.75
N LYS A 5 -22.72 -13.62 0.53
CA LYS A 5 -24.10 -13.32 0.93
C LYS A 5 -24.33 -11.84 1.20
N LYS A 6 -23.29 -11.00 1.11
CA LYS A 6 -23.35 -9.55 1.36
C LYS A 6 -23.95 -9.21 2.72
N ALA A 7 -23.81 -10.12 3.68
CA ALA A 7 -24.43 -9.98 5.00
C ALA A 7 -23.78 -8.84 5.81
N THR A 8 -22.58 -8.42 5.40
CA THR A 8 -21.78 -7.38 6.05
C THR A 8 -21.56 -6.15 5.17
N ASP A 9 -22.27 -6.02 4.06
CA ASP A 9 -22.24 -4.81 3.23
C ASP A 9 -22.92 -3.61 3.89
N GLY A 10 -23.63 -3.86 4.99
CA GLY A 10 -24.43 -2.83 5.65
C GLY A 10 -25.60 -2.40 4.77
N PRO A 11 -26.31 -1.33 5.16
CA PRO A 11 -27.37 -0.75 4.35
C PRO A 11 -26.79 -0.10 3.07
N SER A 12 -27.59 -0.05 2.01
CA SER A 12 -27.15 0.49 0.71
C SER A 12 -26.64 1.92 0.83
N ASN A 13 -25.58 2.27 0.10
CA ASN A 13 -24.98 3.62 0.10
C ASN A 13 -25.97 4.76 -0.17
N SER A 14 -27.08 4.47 -0.88
CA SER A 14 -28.15 5.42 -1.19
C SER A 14 -29.15 5.60 -0.05
N SER A 15 -29.17 4.69 0.92
CA SER A 15 -30.04 4.77 2.09
C SER A 15 -29.49 5.75 3.14
N PRO A 16 -30.34 6.52 3.82
CA PRO A 16 -29.92 7.37 4.94
C PRO A 16 -29.27 6.59 6.08
N GLU A 17 -29.71 5.35 6.31
CA GLU A 17 -29.20 4.45 7.35
C GLU A 17 -27.71 4.13 7.18
N ALA A 18 -27.20 4.09 5.95
CA ALA A 18 -25.77 3.87 5.68
C ALA A 18 -24.87 4.99 6.17
N TRP A 19 -25.44 6.15 6.43
CA TRP A 19 -24.76 7.35 6.92
C TRP A 19 -25.08 7.64 8.39
N ASP A 20 -25.80 6.75 9.08
CA ASP A 20 -26.00 6.88 10.52
C ASP A 20 -24.70 6.52 11.25
N TYR A 21 -24.08 7.53 11.87
CA TYR A 21 -22.84 7.37 12.61
C TYR A 21 -23.03 6.58 13.92
N HIS A 22 -24.25 6.49 14.46
CA HIS A 22 -24.55 5.68 15.64
C HIS A 22 -24.50 4.17 15.35
N CYS A 23 -24.57 3.76 14.08
CA CYS A 23 -24.42 2.37 13.68
C CYS A 23 -22.95 1.89 13.69
N LEU A 24 -21.98 2.79 13.84
CA LEU A 24 -20.58 2.40 13.94
C LEU A 24 -20.31 1.77 15.32
N PRO A 25 -19.74 0.55 15.39
CA PRO A 25 -19.61 -0.20 16.65
C PRO A 25 -18.80 0.52 17.72
N ASP A 26 -17.86 1.40 17.32
CA ASP A 26 -16.94 2.11 18.21
C ASP A 26 -17.08 3.63 18.11
N TRP A 27 -18.29 4.13 17.85
CA TRP A 27 -18.52 5.58 17.72
C TRP A 27 -18.28 6.34 19.03
N ASP A 28 -18.70 5.78 20.16
CA ASP A 28 -18.55 6.44 21.46
C ASP A 28 -17.23 6.10 22.16
N ASN A 29 -16.40 5.24 21.58
CA ASN A 29 -15.11 4.87 22.14
C ASN A 29 -13.99 5.80 21.62
N PRO A 30 -13.36 6.61 22.48
CA PRO A 30 -12.26 7.48 22.08
C PRO A 30 -10.96 6.73 21.76
N PHE A 31 -10.77 5.52 22.29
CA PHE A 31 -9.53 4.73 22.20
C PHE A 31 -8.26 5.43 22.72
N TYR A 32 -8.39 6.53 23.47
CA TYR A 32 -7.29 7.17 24.17
C TYR A 32 -7.64 7.39 25.64
N ASP A 33 -6.60 7.45 26.46
CA ASP A 33 -6.69 7.85 27.85
C ASP A 33 -6.45 9.36 27.98
N GLU A 34 -7.28 10.07 28.74
CA GLU A 34 -7.19 11.53 28.90
C GLU A 34 -5.85 11.93 29.54
N ASP A 35 -5.39 11.17 30.54
CA ASP A 35 -4.11 11.42 31.20
C ASP A 35 -2.94 11.25 30.21
N GLY A 36 -3.02 10.26 29.31
CA GLY A 36 -2.07 10.07 28.21
C GLY A 36 -2.01 11.26 27.25
N ILE A 37 -3.15 11.82 26.86
CA ILE A 37 -3.21 13.00 26.00
C ILE A 37 -2.67 14.25 26.71
N ILE A 38 -2.97 14.43 28.00
CA ILE A 38 -2.43 15.52 28.82
C ILE A 38 -0.91 15.39 28.93
N ALA A 39 -0.39 14.18 29.17
CA ALA A 39 1.04 13.91 29.22
C ALA A 39 1.72 14.20 27.86
N PHE A 40 1.09 13.83 26.74
CA PHE A 40 1.57 14.15 25.40
C PHE A 40 1.61 15.66 25.14
N ALA A 41 0.56 16.39 25.52
CA ALA A 41 0.50 17.85 25.41
C ALA A 41 1.59 18.52 26.26
N ALA A 42 1.82 18.03 27.49
CA ALA A 42 2.90 18.49 28.35
C ALA A 42 4.27 18.23 27.71
N ALA A 43 4.49 17.05 27.13
CA ALA A 43 5.74 16.69 26.45
C ALA A 43 6.04 17.65 25.28
N LEU A 44 5.03 18.02 24.48
CA LEU A 44 5.17 18.99 23.38
C LEU A 44 5.55 20.40 23.86
N SER A 45 5.17 20.78 25.08
CA SER A 45 5.46 22.08 25.67
C SER A 45 6.80 22.14 26.41
N THR A 46 7.42 20.98 26.67
CA THR A 46 8.68 20.89 27.41
C THR A 46 9.78 21.58 26.61
N PRO A 47 10.52 22.55 27.18
CA PRO A 47 11.65 23.15 26.50
C PRO A 47 12.66 22.05 26.12
N GLU A 48 13.17 22.07 24.89
CA GLU A 48 14.14 21.09 24.34
C GLU A 48 15.36 20.83 25.26
N ASN A 49 15.60 21.72 26.23
CA ASN A 49 16.64 21.63 27.23
C ASN A 49 16.41 20.51 28.27
N VAL A 50 15.23 19.89 28.32
CA VAL A 50 14.87 18.86 29.33
C VAL A 50 14.44 17.53 28.67
N ALA A 51 14.09 17.51 27.39
CA ALA A 51 13.52 16.36 26.68
C ALA A 51 14.56 15.41 26.02
N ALA A 52 15.78 15.31 26.58
CA ALA A 52 16.70 14.24 26.21
C ALA A 52 16.41 13.03 27.10
N SER A 53 16.00 11.90 26.50
CA SER A 53 15.89 10.63 27.23
C SER A 53 17.19 10.36 27.99
N PRO A 54 17.14 10.05 29.30
CA PRO A 54 18.34 9.64 30.01
C PRO A 54 18.85 8.35 29.36
N SER A 55 20.08 8.35 28.86
CA SER A 55 20.80 7.11 28.53
C SER A 55 20.84 6.19 29.76
N GLU A 56 20.90 4.87 29.57
CA GLU A 56 20.98 3.87 30.65
C GLU A 56 22.07 4.17 31.70
N GLU A 57 23.15 4.87 31.32
CA GLU A 57 24.20 5.35 32.24
C GLU A 57 23.71 6.34 33.30
N ASN A 58 22.65 7.12 33.04
CA ASN A 58 22.13 8.11 33.99
C ASN A 58 21.25 7.51 35.09
N LEU A 59 20.77 6.27 34.95
CA LEU A 59 19.97 5.59 35.97
C LEU A 59 20.83 4.93 37.06
N LEU A 60 22.14 4.78 36.83
CA LEU A 60 23.06 4.08 37.73
C LEU A 60 23.89 5.02 38.63
N ASN A 61 23.88 6.33 38.38
CA ASN A 61 24.64 7.30 39.15
C ASN A 61 23.72 8.35 39.79
N SER A 62 23.37 8.14 41.06
CA SER A 62 22.52 9.04 41.85
C SER A 62 23.23 10.27 42.41
N ASP A 63 24.45 10.58 41.99
CA ASP A 63 25.18 11.75 42.49
C ASP A 63 26.20 12.23 41.46
N SER A 64 25.87 13.28 40.69
CA SER A 64 26.81 14.35 40.38
C SER A 64 26.23 15.44 39.47
N LYS A 65 26.68 16.65 39.79
CA LYS A 65 26.44 17.95 39.16
C LYS A 65 26.50 17.91 37.61
N LYS A 66 25.44 18.48 36.99
CA LYS A 66 25.36 19.15 35.67
C LYS A 66 26.33 18.66 34.58
N PRO A 67 25.85 18.04 33.48
CA PRO A 67 26.59 17.99 32.24
C PRO A 67 26.19 19.13 31.30
N ASN A 68 27.19 19.88 30.81
CA ASN A 68 27.09 20.57 29.53
C ASN A 68 26.97 19.48 28.45
N ALA A 69 25.76 19.23 27.95
CA ALA A 69 25.52 18.24 26.91
C ALA A 69 25.89 18.79 25.53
N GLU A 70 26.81 18.11 24.83
CA GLU A 70 27.10 18.37 23.43
C GLU A 70 25.91 17.97 22.54
N ARG A 71 25.60 18.86 21.58
CA ARG A 71 24.43 18.79 20.71
C ARG A 71 24.66 17.76 19.59
N ILE A 72 23.95 16.64 19.60
CA ILE A 72 23.89 15.74 18.44
C ILE A 72 22.79 16.24 17.50
N THR A 73 23.16 17.08 16.55
CA THR A 73 22.35 17.39 15.36
C THR A 73 22.64 16.35 14.27
N ALA A 74 21.60 15.86 13.59
CA ALA A 74 21.74 15.03 12.41
C ALA A 74 22.67 15.72 11.40
N LEU A 75 23.87 15.16 11.21
CA LEU A 75 24.89 15.66 10.31
C LEU A 75 24.53 15.26 8.88
N ASN A 76 24.25 16.25 8.02
CA ASN A 76 24.08 16.02 6.58
C ASN A 76 25.37 15.45 5.97
N ASP A 77 25.24 14.43 5.09
CA ASP A 77 26.30 13.67 4.41
C ASP A 77 27.26 14.48 3.49
N TRP A 78 27.14 15.80 3.43
CA TRP A 78 27.78 16.65 2.41
C TRP A 78 28.98 17.47 2.93
N ARG A 79 29.57 17.11 4.08
CA ARG A 79 30.70 17.87 4.65
C ARG A 79 32.07 17.29 4.24
N PRO A 80 33.04 18.08 3.73
CA PRO A 80 34.35 17.56 3.36
C PRO A 80 35.16 17.08 4.58
N VAL A 81 35.70 15.87 4.49
CA VAL A 81 36.28 15.06 5.60
C VAL A 81 37.62 15.57 6.15
N ARG A 82 38.21 16.66 5.63
CA ARG A 82 39.53 17.16 6.09
C ARG A 82 39.58 18.67 6.25
N GLN A 83 39.25 19.18 7.43
CA GLN A 83 39.64 20.53 7.85
C GLN A 83 41.04 20.51 8.49
N ARG A 84 42.00 21.23 7.90
CA ARG A 84 43.33 21.46 8.49
C ARG A 84 43.19 22.23 9.81
N ARG A 85 43.60 21.62 10.93
CA ARG A 85 43.71 22.29 12.23
C ARG A 85 44.90 23.26 12.22
N ILE A 86 44.63 24.56 12.26
CA ILE A 86 45.66 25.58 12.52
C ILE A 86 45.88 25.63 14.04
N ARG A 87 47.09 25.27 14.50
CA ARG A 87 47.53 25.44 15.89
C ARG A 87 47.57 26.93 16.23
N ARG A 88 46.81 27.36 17.25
CA ARG A 88 46.99 28.68 17.88
C ARG A 88 47.98 28.56 19.04
N VAL A 89 49.09 29.29 18.92
CA VAL A 89 50.06 29.52 20.00
C VAL A 89 49.64 30.78 20.77
N GLY A 90 49.60 30.66 22.10
CA GLY A 90 49.88 31.68 23.13
C GLY A 90 49.30 33.10 23.03
N GLY A 91 48.54 33.51 24.06
CA GLY A 91 48.39 34.93 24.41
C GLY A 91 47.10 35.30 25.15
N ARG A 92 47.21 35.53 26.47
CA ARG A 92 46.14 35.98 27.39
C ARG A 92 45.49 37.31 26.97
N ARG A 93 44.16 37.42 27.15
CA ARG A 93 43.48 38.55 27.84
C ARG A 93 41.99 38.25 28.06
N GLN A 94 41.56 38.33 29.32
CA GLN A 94 40.15 38.32 29.75
C GLN A 94 39.40 39.52 29.14
N LYS A 95 38.23 39.27 28.54
CA LYS A 95 37.22 40.29 28.24
C LYS A 95 35.82 39.67 28.42
N SER A 96 34.95 40.44 29.07
CA SER A 96 33.61 40.11 29.56
C SER A 96 32.73 39.34 28.56
N ASP A 97 32.06 38.30 29.04
CA ASP A 97 30.99 37.58 28.35
C ASP A 97 29.80 38.50 28.03
N LYS A 98 29.72 38.99 26.79
CA LYS A 98 28.45 39.39 26.19
C LYS A 98 27.86 38.15 25.52
N ARG A 99 26.61 37.82 25.86
CA ARG A 99 25.81 36.73 25.23
C ARG A 99 26.01 36.75 23.70
N PRO A 100 26.27 35.61 23.04
CA PRO A 100 26.40 35.59 21.60
C PRO A 100 25.05 35.99 20.99
N ARG A 101 25.01 37.15 20.33
CA ARG A 101 23.92 37.47 19.42
C ARG A 101 23.94 36.40 18.35
N ARG A 102 22.84 35.63 18.29
CA ARG A 102 22.53 34.63 17.27
C ARG A 102 23.04 35.14 15.92
N GLY A 103 24.15 34.57 15.45
CA GLY A 103 24.72 34.88 14.15
C GLY A 103 23.64 34.63 13.11
N ARG A 104 23.31 35.65 12.33
CA ARG A 104 22.57 35.48 11.08
C ARG A 104 23.38 34.48 10.27
N ASP A 105 22.78 33.36 9.87
CA ASP A 105 23.44 32.34 9.05
C ASP A 105 24.21 33.02 7.91
N GLU A 106 25.53 32.82 7.87
CA GLU A 106 26.43 33.36 6.86
C GLU A 106 26.44 32.50 5.59
N THR A 107 25.32 31.85 5.26
CA THR A 107 25.07 31.45 3.88
C THR A 107 24.78 32.72 3.08
N ARG A 108 25.85 33.33 2.56
CA ARG A 108 25.86 34.55 1.73
C ARG A 108 24.73 34.57 0.69
N GLU A 109 23.58 35.12 1.06
CA GLU A 109 22.59 35.68 0.13
C GLU A 109 23.17 37.00 -0.39
N GLY A 110 24.14 36.92 -1.31
CA GLY A 110 24.63 38.09 -2.03
C GLY A 110 23.53 38.70 -2.92
N TRP A 111 23.68 39.97 -3.34
CA TRP A 111 22.75 40.61 -4.28
C TRP A 111 22.51 39.78 -5.56
N THR A 112 23.51 39.01 -5.97
CA THR A 112 23.46 38.02 -7.07
C THR A 112 22.42 36.92 -6.86
N TYR A 113 22.23 36.44 -5.62
CA TYR A 113 21.20 35.45 -5.30
C TYR A 113 19.80 36.03 -5.57
N SER A 114 19.55 37.28 -5.17
CA SER A 114 18.27 37.94 -5.47
C SER A 114 18.08 38.22 -6.96
N ILE A 115 19.12 38.65 -7.68
CA ILE A 115 19.05 38.91 -9.13
C ILE A 115 18.75 37.64 -9.93
N VAL A 116 19.30 36.49 -9.54
CA VAL A 116 19.13 35.23 -10.29
C VAL A 116 17.89 34.46 -9.83
N LYS A 117 17.59 34.46 -8.52
CA LYS A 117 16.48 33.71 -7.94
C LYS A 117 15.14 34.10 -8.53
N TYR A 118 14.80 35.39 -8.57
CA TYR A 118 13.46 35.81 -8.99
C TYR A 118 13.21 35.56 -10.48
N PRO A 119 14.09 35.94 -11.43
CA PRO A 119 13.91 35.60 -12.85
C PRO A 119 13.90 34.09 -13.11
N LEU A 120 14.77 33.31 -12.44
CA LEU A 120 14.74 31.85 -12.55
C LEU A 120 13.42 31.29 -12.03
N LEU A 121 12.93 31.78 -10.90
CA LEU A 121 11.65 31.37 -10.31
C LEU A 121 10.47 31.72 -11.21
N PHE A 122 10.44 32.93 -11.79
CA PHE A 122 9.43 33.33 -12.79
C PHE A 122 9.50 32.48 -14.04
N PHE A 123 10.69 32.16 -14.55
CA PHE A 123 10.86 31.26 -15.69
C PHE A 123 10.34 29.86 -15.37
N VAL A 124 10.70 29.30 -14.21
CA VAL A 124 10.23 27.97 -13.78
C VAL A 124 8.71 27.96 -13.62
N PHE A 125 8.12 28.93 -12.92
CA PHE A 125 6.66 29.01 -12.79
C PHE A 125 5.96 29.27 -14.12
N GLY A 126 6.54 30.09 -15.00
CA GLY A 126 6.04 30.32 -16.36
C GLY A 126 6.06 29.05 -17.19
N TRP A 127 7.15 28.27 -17.12
CA TRP A 127 7.27 26.98 -17.78
C TRP A 127 6.29 25.94 -17.24
N ILE A 128 6.13 25.86 -15.91
CA ILE A 128 5.12 25.00 -15.27
C ILE A 128 3.71 25.39 -15.73
N THR A 129 3.42 26.69 -15.80
CA THR A 129 2.11 27.20 -16.26
C THR A 129 1.87 26.85 -17.73
N PHE A 130 2.88 27.04 -18.59
CA PHE A 130 2.81 26.68 -19.99
C PHE A 130 2.57 25.18 -20.18
N LEU A 131 3.34 24.32 -19.50
CA LEU A 131 3.12 22.87 -19.51
C LEU A 131 1.73 22.50 -18.99
N GLY A 132 1.25 23.19 -17.96
CA GLY A 132 -0.11 23.05 -17.44
C GLY A 132 -1.17 23.37 -18.49
N ILE A 133 -1.03 24.48 -19.22
CA ILE A 133 -1.93 24.85 -20.31
C ILE A 133 -1.88 23.83 -21.44
N CYS A 134 -0.70 23.42 -21.89
CA CYS A 134 -0.54 22.38 -22.92
C CYS A 134 -1.19 21.05 -22.51
N TYR A 135 -1.04 20.65 -21.25
CA TYR A 135 -1.69 19.46 -20.71
C TYR A 135 -3.22 19.61 -20.73
N LEU A 136 -3.76 20.74 -20.29
CA LEU A 136 -5.20 21.00 -20.29
C LEU A 136 -5.77 21.02 -21.72
N LEU A 137 -5.08 21.65 -22.67
CA LEU A 137 -5.46 21.63 -24.09
C LEU A 137 -5.47 20.20 -24.65
N THR A 138 -4.45 19.40 -24.32
CA THR A 138 -4.38 17.99 -24.72
C THR A 138 -5.53 17.19 -24.13
N ARG A 139 -5.85 17.38 -22.84
CA ARG A 139 -6.99 16.74 -22.18
C ARG A 139 -8.33 17.17 -22.78
N PHE A 140 -8.47 18.45 -23.11
CA PHE A 140 -9.66 18.96 -23.77
C PHE A 140 -9.84 18.36 -25.17
N TYR A 141 -8.76 18.26 -25.95
CA TYR A 141 -8.78 17.56 -27.24
C TYR A 141 -9.20 16.09 -27.09
N ILE A 142 -8.61 15.34 -26.15
CA ILE A 142 -8.97 13.94 -25.88
C ILE A 142 -10.44 13.85 -25.48
N TYR A 143 -10.93 14.74 -24.61
CA TYR A 143 -12.33 14.78 -24.21
C TYR A 143 -13.28 14.99 -25.40
N LEU A 144 -12.99 15.96 -26.27
CA LEU A 144 -13.78 16.19 -27.48
C LEU A 144 -13.74 14.98 -28.40
N TYR A 145 -12.55 14.42 -28.65
CA TYR A 145 -12.41 13.23 -29.49
C TYR A 145 -13.18 12.04 -28.92
N GLU A 146 -13.05 11.79 -27.62
CA GLU A 146 -13.79 10.75 -26.93
C GLU A 146 -15.29 10.92 -27.07
N GLN A 147 -15.80 12.12 -26.80
CA GLN A 147 -17.24 12.37 -26.81
C GLN A 147 -17.84 12.37 -28.21
N TYR A 148 -17.11 12.92 -29.19
CA TYR A 148 -17.62 13.05 -30.55
C TYR A 148 -17.25 11.87 -31.45
N VAL A 149 -16.26 11.04 -31.15
CA VAL A 149 -15.81 9.95 -32.04
C VAL A 149 -15.92 8.60 -31.34
N THR A 150 -15.32 8.46 -30.16
CA THR A 150 -15.18 7.17 -29.48
C THR A 150 -16.47 6.68 -28.84
N TRP A 151 -17.23 7.57 -28.20
CA TRP A 151 -18.45 7.26 -27.44
C TRP A 151 -19.71 7.39 -28.30
N ARG A 152 -19.79 6.61 -29.38
CA ARG A 152 -21.01 6.51 -30.20
C ARG A 152 -21.59 5.10 -30.22
N GLY A 153 -22.91 5.03 -30.35
CA GLY A 153 -23.67 3.79 -30.59
C GLY A 153 -23.54 2.76 -29.46
N THR A 154 -23.29 1.51 -29.84
CA THR A 154 -23.27 0.36 -28.93
C THR A 154 -22.18 0.46 -27.86
N ARG A 155 -21.00 0.98 -28.20
CA ARG A 155 -19.87 1.11 -27.28
C ARG A 155 -20.17 2.04 -26.11
N ASP A 156 -20.81 3.17 -26.36
CA ASP A 156 -21.23 4.11 -25.31
C ASP A 156 -22.32 3.48 -24.41
N ARG A 157 -23.32 2.84 -25.02
CA ARG A 157 -24.37 2.14 -24.28
C ARG A 157 -23.80 1.09 -23.32
N LEU A 158 -22.87 0.25 -23.80
CA LEU A 158 -22.25 -0.80 -22.97
C LEU A 158 -21.36 -0.22 -21.87
N ARG A 159 -20.58 0.85 -22.14
CA ARG A 159 -19.79 1.51 -21.10
C ARG A 159 -20.66 2.21 -20.06
N LYS A 160 -21.77 2.83 -20.47
CA LYS A 160 -22.75 3.40 -19.54
C LYS A 160 -23.39 2.32 -18.69
N ALA A 161 -23.79 1.20 -19.29
CA ALA A 161 -24.29 0.04 -18.57
C ALA A 161 -23.27 -0.42 -17.51
N LEU A 162 -21.99 -0.58 -17.87
CA LEU A 162 -20.92 -0.93 -16.93
C LEU A 162 -20.77 0.08 -15.77
N ARG A 163 -20.85 1.38 -16.04
CA ARG A 163 -20.65 2.44 -15.05
C ARG A 163 -21.79 2.61 -14.05
N VAL A 164 -23.00 2.17 -14.41
CA VAL A 164 -24.21 2.31 -13.58
C VAL A 164 -24.39 1.12 -12.63
N GLN A 165 -23.59 0.06 -12.77
CA GLN A 165 -23.71 -1.11 -11.90
C GLN A 165 -23.22 -0.80 -10.48
N ASP A 166 -24.07 -1.11 -9.50
CA ASP A 166 -23.80 -0.94 -8.06
C ASP A 166 -23.34 -2.24 -7.38
N ASN A 167 -23.31 -3.35 -8.11
CA ASN A 167 -22.87 -4.64 -7.59
C ASN A 167 -21.79 -5.27 -8.49
N TYR A 168 -20.97 -6.12 -7.88
CA TYR A 168 -19.84 -6.74 -8.56
C TYR A 168 -20.29 -7.72 -9.64
N GLU A 169 -21.31 -8.54 -9.38
CA GLU A 169 -21.76 -9.59 -10.29
C GLU A 169 -22.29 -9.03 -11.63
N ASP A 170 -23.17 -8.03 -11.55
CA ASP A 170 -23.72 -7.34 -12.72
C ASP A 170 -22.64 -6.48 -13.40
N TRP A 171 -21.71 -5.91 -12.64
CA TRP A 171 -20.53 -5.24 -13.21
C TRP A 171 -19.69 -6.23 -14.03
N VAL A 172 -19.49 -7.45 -13.54
CA VAL A 172 -18.75 -8.51 -14.24
C VAL A 172 -19.46 -8.92 -15.53
N GLU A 173 -20.78 -9.09 -15.51
CA GLU A 173 -21.54 -9.40 -16.74
C GLU A 173 -21.48 -8.25 -17.75
N ALA A 174 -21.68 -7.00 -17.31
CA ALA A 174 -21.52 -5.82 -18.18
C ALA A 174 -20.09 -5.69 -18.74
N ALA A 175 -19.07 -6.04 -17.95
CA ALA A 175 -17.66 -6.02 -18.38
C ALA A 175 -17.40 -7.08 -19.45
N LYS A 176 -17.94 -8.29 -19.30
CA LYS A 176 -17.86 -9.35 -20.31
C LYS A 176 -18.55 -8.96 -21.62
N ASP A 177 -19.73 -8.35 -21.54
CA ASP A 177 -20.43 -7.88 -22.73
C ASP A 177 -19.66 -6.77 -23.47
N LEU A 178 -19.02 -5.86 -22.72
CA LEU A 178 -18.15 -4.84 -23.30
C LEU A 178 -16.90 -5.47 -23.95
N ASP A 179 -16.24 -6.42 -23.28
CA ASP A 179 -15.09 -7.15 -23.84
C ASP A 179 -15.46 -7.91 -25.12
N ARG A 180 -16.64 -8.56 -25.14
CA ARG A 180 -17.16 -9.28 -26.32
C ARG A 180 -17.37 -8.32 -27.49
N HIS A 181 -17.94 -7.14 -27.23
CA HIS A 181 -18.17 -6.13 -28.26
C HIS A 181 -16.87 -5.53 -28.80
N LEU A 182 -15.87 -5.32 -27.94
CA LEU A 182 -14.55 -4.79 -28.35
C LEU A 182 -13.67 -5.85 -29.01
N GLY A 183 -14.05 -7.14 -28.95
CA GLY A 183 -13.27 -8.25 -29.48
C GLY A 183 -12.13 -8.70 -28.56
N ASN A 184 -12.08 -8.20 -27.33
CA ASN A 184 -11.04 -8.52 -26.35
C ASN A 184 -11.07 -10.00 -25.93
N ASP A 185 -12.20 -10.69 -26.09
CA ASP A 185 -12.30 -12.14 -25.81
C ASP A 185 -11.39 -12.98 -26.72
N LYS A 186 -11.15 -12.54 -27.97
CA LYS A 186 -10.22 -13.23 -28.87
C LYS A 186 -8.81 -13.21 -28.29
N TRP A 187 -8.40 -12.05 -27.77
CA TRP A 187 -7.11 -11.91 -27.09
C TRP A 187 -7.01 -12.81 -25.85
N LYS A 188 -8.09 -13.07 -25.10
CA LYS A 188 -8.07 -14.00 -23.96
C LYS A 188 -7.81 -15.45 -24.39
N ILE A 189 -8.32 -15.86 -25.55
CA ILE A 189 -8.21 -17.22 -26.11
C ILE A 189 -6.84 -17.45 -26.74
N GLU A 190 -6.28 -16.42 -27.37
CA GLU A 190 -4.94 -16.48 -27.95
C GLU A 190 -3.88 -16.55 -26.85
N ASP A 191 -3.20 -17.69 -26.74
CA ASP A 191 -2.12 -17.85 -25.75
C ASP A 191 -0.94 -16.91 -26.01
N GLU A 192 -0.71 -16.53 -27.27
CA GLU A 192 0.44 -15.70 -27.62
C GLU A 192 0.38 -14.31 -26.95
N GLY A 193 1.52 -13.89 -26.43
CA GLY A 193 1.67 -12.58 -25.78
C GLY A 193 3.14 -12.24 -25.56
N SER A 194 3.47 -10.96 -25.67
CA SER A 194 4.85 -10.48 -25.49
C SER A 194 5.25 -10.27 -24.03
N TYR A 195 4.27 -10.26 -23.13
CA TYR A 195 4.46 -9.89 -21.72
C TYR A 195 4.74 -11.07 -20.79
N TYR A 196 4.63 -12.31 -21.29
CA TYR A 196 4.90 -13.55 -20.56
C TYR A 196 5.36 -14.65 -21.52
N ASP A 197 6.11 -15.63 -21.02
CA ASP A 197 6.52 -16.80 -21.81
C ASP A 197 5.39 -17.86 -21.84
N TRP A 198 4.47 -17.65 -22.77
CA TRP A 198 3.32 -18.53 -22.98
C TRP A 198 3.72 -19.96 -23.36
N LYS A 199 4.89 -20.16 -24.01
CA LYS A 199 5.36 -21.51 -24.40
C LYS A 199 5.75 -22.31 -23.17
N THR A 200 6.44 -21.66 -22.24
CA THR A 200 6.81 -22.25 -20.96
C THR A 200 5.57 -22.54 -20.12
N ILE A 201 4.64 -21.59 -19.98
CA ILE A 201 3.39 -21.82 -19.24
C ILE A 201 2.59 -22.99 -19.83
N ARG A 202 2.40 -23.03 -21.14
CA ARG A 202 1.67 -24.13 -21.81
C ARG A 202 2.30 -25.49 -21.54
N ARG A 203 3.63 -25.55 -21.58
CA ARG A 203 4.38 -26.78 -21.26
C ARG A 203 4.14 -27.20 -19.81
N VAL A 204 4.30 -26.27 -18.87
CA VAL A 204 4.11 -26.52 -17.43
C VAL A 204 2.69 -27.00 -17.14
N VAL A 205 1.66 -26.36 -17.69
CA VAL A 205 0.26 -26.79 -17.50
C VAL A 205 0.04 -28.22 -17.98
N ARG A 206 0.55 -28.55 -19.17
CA ARG A 206 0.43 -29.91 -19.72
C ARG A 206 1.15 -30.93 -18.84
N ASP A 207 2.36 -30.60 -18.40
CA ASP A 207 3.19 -31.51 -17.62
C ASP A 207 2.60 -31.71 -16.20
N LEU A 208 2.10 -30.65 -15.55
CA LEU A 208 1.38 -30.72 -14.27
C LEU A 208 0.13 -31.60 -14.37
N ARG A 209 -0.70 -31.40 -15.41
CA ARG A 209 -1.90 -32.22 -15.65
C ARG A 209 -1.58 -33.70 -15.78
N ARG A 210 -0.57 -34.02 -16.60
CA ARG A 210 -0.13 -35.40 -16.82
C ARG A 210 0.35 -36.03 -15.51
N LEU A 211 1.27 -35.36 -14.82
CA LEU A 211 1.88 -35.87 -13.59
C LEU A 211 0.86 -36.01 -12.46
N ARG A 212 -0.09 -35.06 -12.32
CA ARG A 212 -1.18 -35.17 -11.35
C ARG A 212 -2.08 -36.35 -11.66
N SER A 213 -2.51 -36.52 -12.91
CA SER A 213 -3.35 -37.66 -13.30
C SER A 213 -2.65 -39.00 -13.06
N GLU A 214 -1.36 -39.11 -13.35
CA GLU A 214 -0.57 -40.32 -13.09
C GLU A 214 -0.44 -40.59 -11.59
N ALA A 215 -0.17 -39.56 -10.78
CA ALA A 215 -0.07 -39.70 -9.33
C ALA A 215 -1.42 -40.03 -8.66
N GLU A 216 -2.53 -39.50 -9.17
CA GLU A 216 -3.89 -39.83 -8.71
C GLU A 216 -4.24 -41.31 -9.03
N GLN A 217 -3.79 -41.82 -10.19
CA GLN A 217 -3.97 -43.23 -10.54
C GLN A 217 -3.11 -44.14 -9.66
N ASP A 218 -1.86 -43.77 -9.40
CA ASP A 218 -0.96 -44.49 -8.50
C ASP A 218 -1.48 -44.51 -7.04
N GLU A 219 -2.24 -43.49 -6.62
CA GLU A 219 -2.91 -43.49 -5.31
C GLU A 219 -4.05 -44.50 -5.23
N ARG A 220 -4.83 -44.64 -6.30
CA ARG A 220 -5.99 -45.53 -6.37
C ARG A 220 -5.58 -47.00 -6.50
N ASP A 221 -4.45 -47.27 -7.14
CA ASP A 221 -3.94 -48.62 -7.36
C ASP A 221 -2.86 -48.98 -6.30
N SER A 222 -3.32 -49.52 -5.17
CA SER A 222 -2.47 -49.95 -4.04
C SER A 222 -1.34 -50.90 -4.44
N ASN A 223 -1.50 -51.68 -5.52
CA ASN A 223 -0.48 -52.62 -5.99
C ASN A 223 0.66 -51.90 -6.75
N ARG A 224 0.41 -50.73 -7.34
CA ARG A 224 1.44 -49.91 -8.01
C ARG A 224 2.28 -49.09 -7.04
N ARG A 225 1.78 -48.79 -5.84
CA ARG A 225 2.49 -48.03 -4.79
C ARG A 225 3.86 -48.62 -4.43
N ASN A 226 3.97 -49.94 -4.35
CA ASN A 226 5.19 -50.63 -3.90
C ASN A 226 6.05 -51.19 -5.05
N GLY A 227 5.59 -51.12 -6.30
CA GLY A 227 6.23 -51.78 -7.45
C GLY A 227 7.20 -50.91 -8.25
N ARG A 228 7.13 -49.58 -8.13
CA ARG A 228 8.03 -48.67 -8.87
C ARG A 228 9.28 -48.35 -8.05
N ILE A 229 10.38 -49.04 -8.37
CA ILE A 229 11.75 -48.73 -7.90
C ILE A 229 12.33 -47.48 -8.62
N GLY A 230 11.55 -46.83 -9.50
CA GLY A 230 11.93 -45.64 -10.28
C GLY A 230 11.33 -44.33 -9.79
N ARG A 231 11.47 -43.26 -10.59
CA ARG A 231 10.90 -41.93 -10.31
C ARG A 231 9.38 -42.03 -10.19
N ARG A 232 8.83 -41.65 -9.03
CA ARG A 232 7.39 -41.61 -8.79
C ARG A 232 6.81 -40.34 -9.40
N ALA A 233 5.64 -40.44 -10.03
CA ALA A 233 4.97 -39.28 -10.64
C ALA A 233 4.75 -38.14 -9.64
N ILE A 234 4.50 -38.46 -8.37
CA ILE A 234 4.30 -37.47 -7.31
C ILE A 234 5.58 -36.69 -6.95
N ASP A 235 6.76 -37.33 -7.02
CA ASP A 235 8.03 -36.66 -6.76
C ASP A 235 8.36 -35.70 -7.91
N GLU A 236 8.07 -36.09 -9.16
CA GLU A 236 8.21 -35.21 -10.33
C GLU A 236 7.19 -34.07 -10.32
N LEU A 237 5.96 -34.31 -9.88
CA LEU A 237 4.94 -33.28 -9.69
C LEU A 237 5.41 -32.25 -8.67
N ARG A 238 5.91 -32.70 -7.52
CA ARG A 238 6.47 -31.84 -6.47
C ARG A 238 7.63 -31.00 -6.99
N SER A 239 8.57 -31.61 -7.72
CA SER A 239 9.71 -30.91 -8.31
C SER A 239 9.28 -29.85 -9.34
N ASN A 240 8.29 -30.16 -10.20
CA ASN A 240 7.75 -29.18 -11.15
C ASN A 240 7.05 -28.01 -10.44
N LEU A 241 6.28 -28.27 -9.39
CA LEU A 241 5.62 -27.23 -8.60
C LEU A 241 6.64 -26.34 -7.88
N GLU A 242 7.69 -26.92 -7.28
CA GLU A 242 8.82 -26.18 -6.70
C GLU A 242 9.51 -25.26 -7.75
N ALA A 243 9.57 -25.70 -9.00
CA ALA A 243 10.18 -24.93 -10.08
C ALA A 243 9.28 -23.78 -10.59
N CYS A 244 7.97 -23.99 -10.68
CA CYS A 244 7.04 -23.03 -11.28
C CYS A 244 6.38 -22.07 -10.26
N ILE A 245 6.24 -22.47 -8.99
CA ILE A 245 5.68 -21.61 -7.94
C ILE A 245 6.78 -20.67 -7.45
N LYS A 246 6.95 -19.56 -8.17
CA LYS A 246 7.89 -18.49 -7.89
C LYS A 246 7.24 -17.15 -8.22
N HIS A 247 7.66 -16.10 -7.53
CA HIS A 247 7.21 -14.74 -7.85
C HIS A 247 7.48 -14.40 -9.33
N ASN A 248 6.45 -13.92 -10.04
CA ASN A 248 6.49 -13.57 -11.46
C ASN A 248 7.07 -14.67 -12.38
N PHE A 249 6.75 -15.94 -12.09
CA PHE A 249 7.18 -17.06 -12.92
C PHE A 249 6.76 -16.85 -14.37
N ALA A 250 7.72 -16.91 -15.29
CA ALA A 250 7.52 -16.70 -16.72
C ALA A 250 6.79 -15.39 -17.10
N GLY A 251 6.79 -14.36 -16.26
CA GLY A 251 6.13 -13.07 -16.55
C GLY A 251 4.62 -13.04 -16.26
N THR A 252 4.10 -14.01 -15.51
CA THR A 252 2.66 -14.16 -15.18
C THR A 252 2.07 -12.97 -14.40
N ASP A 253 2.89 -12.21 -13.68
CA ASP A 253 2.45 -11.08 -12.83
C ASP A 253 2.56 -9.72 -13.55
N ASN A 254 2.80 -9.70 -14.87
CA ASN A 254 2.93 -8.46 -15.60
C ASN A 254 1.59 -7.68 -15.64
N PRO A 255 1.51 -6.44 -15.12
CA PRO A 255 0.26 -5.67 -15.02
C PRO A 255 -0.46 -5.47 -16.36
N ARG A 256 0.28 -5.45 -17.47
CA ARG A 256 -0.30 -5.31 -18.80
C ARG A 256 -1.23 -6.47 -19.16
N LEU A 257 -0.96 -7.69 -18.69
CA LEU A 257 -1.83 -8.85 -18.91
C LEU A 257 -3.20 -8.71 -18.25
N TYR A 258 -3.31 -7.85 -17.24
CA TYR A 258 -4.54 -7.62 -16.48
C TYR A 258 -5.22 -6.30 -16.88
N SER A 259 -4.69 -5.59 -17.89
CA SER A 259 -5.19 -4.28 -18.34
C SER A 259 -5.77 -4.29 -19.75
N GLU A 260 -5.63 -5.39 -20.50
CA GLU A 260 -6.13 -5.51 -21.89
C GLU A 260 -7.64 -5.79 -21.96
N THR A 261 -8.22 -6.33 -20.88
CA THR A 261 -9.63 -6.73 -20.81
C THR A 261 -10.28 -6.14 -19.57
N TYR A 262 -11.57 -5.82 -19.63
CA TYR A 262 -12.30 -5.30 -18.47
C TYR A 262 -12.48 -6.35 -17.37
N TYR A 263 -12.62 -7.63 -17.75
CA TYR A 263 -12.72 -8.73 -16.80
C TYR A 263 -11.89 -9.96 -17.19
N GLY A 264 -11.08 -10.43 -16.25
CA GLY A 264 -10.21 -11.60 -16.40
C GLY A 264 -8.90 -11.30 -17.13
N THR A 265 -8.22 -12.36 -17.56
CA THR A 265 -6.98 -12.30 -18.34
C THR A 265 -6.92 -13.48 -19.33
N LYS A 266 -5.74 -13.79 -19.88
CA LYS A 266 -5.48 -14.94 -20.75
C LYS A 266 -5.99 -16.25 -20.13
N LYS A 267 -6.69 -17.07 -20.92
CA LYS A 267 -7.21 -18.38 -20.49
C LYS A 267 -6.11 -19.35 -20.09
N LEU A 268 -4.95 -19.27 -20.74
CA LEU A 268 -3.77 -20.06 -20.39
C LEU A 268 -3.27 -19.77 -18.97
N LEU A 269 -3.26 -18.50 -18.55
CA LEU A 269 -2.85 -18.11 -17.20
C LEU A 269 -3.83 -18.64 -16.15
N GLN A 270 -5.13 -18.54 -16.43
CA GLN A 270 -6.15 -19.13 -15.55
C GLN A 270 -5.97 -20.65 -15.42
N ALA A 271 -5.76 -21.34 -16.55
CA ALA A 271 -5.51 -22.78 -16.56
C ALA A 271 -4.24 -23.17 -15.78
N TYR A 272 -3.21 -22.31 -15.78
CA TYR A 272 -2.02 -22.48 -14.97
C TYR A 272 -2.31 -22.36 -13.48
N VAL A 273 -2.97 -21.28 -13.04
CA VAL A 273 -3.33 -21.08 -11.63
C VAL A 273 -4.23 -22.20 -11.12
N ASP A 274 -5.25 -22.59 -11.91
CA ASP A 274 -6.19 -23.66 -11.57
C ASP A 274 -5.46 -25.00 -11.41
N GLU A 275 -4.58 -25.35 -12.35
CA GLU A 275 -3.84 -26.61 -12.31
C GLU A 275 -2.83 -26.66 -11.18
N THR A 276 -2.10 -25.57 -10.92
CA THR A 276 -1.20 -25.45 -9.78
C THR A 276 -1.97 -25.60 -8.46
N SER A 277 -3.13 -24.95 -8.33
CA SER A 277 -4.00 -25.08 -7.14
C SER A 277 -4.49 -26.51 -6.94
N ALA A 278 -4.99 -27.15 -8.01
CA ALA A 278 -5.44 -28.54 -7.98
C ALA A 278 -4.31 -29.51 -7.59
N SER A 279 -3.12 -29.32 -8.16
CA SER A 279 -1.94 -30.15 -7.88
C SER A 279 -1.45 -29.99 -6.44
N LEU A 280 -1.45 -28.76 -5.91
CA LEU A 280 -1.11 -28.52 -4.50
C LEU A 280 -2.12 -29.18 -3.56
N LYS A 281 -3.43 -29.01 -3.81
CA LYS A 281 -4.49 -29.66 -3.02
C LYS A 281 -4.29 -31.17 -2.98
N PHE A 282 -4.02 -31.78 -4.14
CA PHE A 282 -3.75 -33.21 -4.25
C PHE A 282 -2.52 -33.64 -3.44
N ILE A 283 -1.37 -32.96 -3.57
CA ILE A 283 -0.16 -33.31 -2.80
C ILE A 283 -0.41 -33.23 -1.29
N PHE A 284 -1.13 -32.22 -0.82
CA PHE A 284 -1.39 -32.07 0.60
C PHE A 284 -2.42 -33.06 1.13
N SER A 285 -3.39 -33.51 0.31
CA SER A 285 -4.35 -34.56 0.68
C SER A 285 -3.84 -35.99 0.52
N SER A 286 -2.86 -36.22 -0.37
CA SER A 286 -2.39 -37.57 -0.72
C SER A 286 -1.55 -38.20 0.40
N ASP A 287 -1.71 -39.51 0.60
CA ASP A 287 -0.92 -40.29 1.58
C ASP A 287 0.42 -40.76 1.01
N GLN A 288 0.69 -40.49 -0.27
CA GLN A 288 1.95 -40.85 -0.94
C GLN A 288 3.15 -40.02 -0.48
N VAL A 289 2.91 -38.88 0.19
CA VAL A 289 3.93 -37.96 0.70
C VAL A 289 3.88 -37.91 2.22
N THR A 290 5.03 -38.03 2.88
CA THR A 290 5.08 -37.98 4.34
C THR A 290 4.70 -36.59 4.87
N GLN A 291 4.18 -36.54 6.10
CA GLN A 291 3.82 -35.26 6.72
C GLN A 291 5.04 -34.33 6.91
N ALA A 292 6.23 -34.89 7.11
CA ALA A 292 7.47 -34.14 7.21
C ALA A 292 7.84 -33.49 5.86
N ASP A 293 7.74 -34.25 4.77
CA ASP A 293 8.00 -33.73 3.42
C ASP A 293 7.00 -32.66 3.02
N LYS A 294 5.71 -32.84 3.34
CA LYS A 294 4.68 -31.81 3.11
C LYS A 294 5.02 -30.49 3.82
N ARG A 295 5.50 -30.55 5.06
CA ARG A 295 5.92 -29.36 5.83
C ARG A 295 7.13 -28.68 5.20
N THR A 296 8.15 -29.44 4.82
CA THR A 296 9.35 -28.91 4.15
C THR A 296 8.98 -28.27 2.81
N PHE A 297 8.19 -28.97 2.00
CA PHE A 297 7.69 -28.48 0.71
C PHE A 297 6.91 -27.18 0.86
N SER A 298 5.96 -27.10 1.81
CA SER A 298 5.19 -25.87 2.08
C SER A 298 6.09 -24.68 2.46
N LYS A 299 7.14 -24.90 3.27
CA LYS A 299 8.11 -23.85 3.61
C LYS A 299 8.86 -23.35 2.37
N HIS A 300 9.31 -24.26 1.51
CA HIS A 300 9.99 -23.89 0.26
C HIS A 300 9.07 -23.12 -0.69
N LEU A 301 7.84 -23.58 -0.88
CA LEU A 301 6.85 -22.89 -1.72
C LEU A 301 6.54 -21.49 -1.17
N SER A 302 6.35 -21.35 0.14
CA SER A 302 6.09 -20.05 0.76
C SER A 302 7.28 -19.10 0.61
N ALA A 303 8.52 -19.60 0.70
CA ALA A 303 9.72 -18.79 0.49
C ALA A 303 9.88 -18.36 -0.98
N ASN A 304 9.56 -19.25 -1.93
CA ASN A 304 9.71 -19.00 -3.36
C ASN A 304 8.63 -18.07 -3.93
N LEU A 305 7.37 -18.24 -3.50
CA LEU A 305 6.26 -17.41 -3.94
C LEU A 305 6.30 -16.02 -3.30
N GLY A 306 6.77 -15.94 -2.05
CA GLY A 306 6.76 -14.73 -1.25
C GLY A 306 5.42 -14.51 -0.54
N ARG A 307 5.21 -13.28 -0.07
CA ARG A 307 3.98 -12.85 0.61
C ARG A 307 3.46 -11.59 -0.07
N THR A 308 2.16 -11.57 -0.35
CA THR A 308 1.47 -10.38 -0.86
C THR A 308 1.39 -9.33 0.24
N ALA A 309 1.68 -8.08 -0.12
CA ALA A 309 1.51 -6.93 0.75
C ALA A 309 0.58 -5.90 0.10
N LEU A 310 -0.31 -5.30 0.89
CA LEU A 310 -1.12 -4.15 0.48
C LEU A 310 -0.37 -2.86 0.84
N CYS A 311 0.03 -2.08 -0.16
CA CYS A 311 0.80 -0.86 0.03
C CYS A 311 -0.07 0.38 -0.27
N LEU A 312 -0.50 1.07 0.78
CA LEU A 312 -1.39 2.21 0.72
C LEU A 312 -0.59 3.52 0.66
N SER A 313 -0.44 4.08 -0.55
CA SER A 313 0.26 5.35 -0.73
C SER A 313 -0.53 6.54 -0.18
N GLY A 314 0.18 7.59 0.24
CA GLY A 314 -0.44 8.89 0.51
C GLY A 314 -0.99 9.54 -0.77
N GLY A 315 -1.85 10.55 -0.59
CA GLY A 315 -2.43 11.25 -1.75
C GLY A 315 -3.44 12.32 -1.37
N ALA A 316 -3.26 12.99 -0.22
CA ALA A 316 -4.24 13.88 0.38
C ALA A 316 -5.64 13.20 0.44
N THR A 317 -6.67 13.79 -0.16
CA THR A 317 -8.04 13.24 -0.18
C THR A 317 -8.17 11.94 -0.97
N PHE A 318 -7.26 11.65 -1.90
CA PHE A 318 -7.28 10.39 -2.65
C PHE A 318 -6.95 9.17 -1.79
N ALA A 319 -6.35 9.37 -0.61
CA ALA A 319 -6.09 8.29 0.33
C ALA A 319 -7.39 7.63 0.83
N TYR A 320 -8.54 8.30 0.75
CA TYR A 320 -9.82 7.74 1.19
C TYR A 320 -10.37 6.67 0.25
N TYR A 321 -9.91 6.60 -1.01
CA TYR A 321 -10.24 5.49 -1.90
C TYR A 321 -9.72 4.14 -1.37
N HIS A 322 -8.68 4.16 -0.52
CA HIS A 322 -8.14 2.94 0.07
C HIS A 322 -9.15 2.22 0.96
N PHE A 323 -10.13 2.90 1.55
CA PHE A 323 -11.22 2.24 2.30
C PHE A 323 -12.06 1.33 1.39
N GLY A 324 -12.42 1.81 0.20
CA GLY A 324 -13.17 1.02 -0.78
C GLY A 324 -12.37 -0.16 -1.31
N ILE A 325 -11.07 0.04 -1.58
CA ILE A 325 -10.17 -1.05 -1.99
C ILE A 325 -10.06 -2.11 -0.88
N ALA A 326 -9.89 -1.67 0.38
CA ALA A 326 -9.80 -2.57 1.52
C ALA A 326 -11.09 -3.36 1.75
N LYS A 327 -12.25 -2.69 1.66
CA LYS A 327 -13.58 -3.33 1.74
C LYS A 327 -13.74 -4.39 0.64
N ALA A 328 -13.45 -4.05 -0.62
CA ALA A 328 -13.53 -5.00 -1.72
C ALA A 328 -12.61 -6.23 -1.54
N LEU A 329 -11.38 -6.02 -1.04
CA LEU A 329 -10.47 -7.12 -0.72
C LEU A 329 -10.97 -7.96 0.46
N LEU A 330 -11.52 -7.33 1.49
CA LEU A 330 -12.07 -7.98 2.67
C LEU A 330 -13.29 -8.85 2.32
N ASP A 331 -14.21 -8.32 1.52
CA ASP A 331 -15.43 -9.02 1.08
C ASP A 331 -15.08 -10.24 0.22
N ALA A 332 -14.01 -10.13 -0.59
CA ALA A 332 -13.49 -11.21 -1.40
C ALA A 332 -12.63 -12.23 -0.62
N ASP A 333 -12.38 -12.05 0.68
CA ASP A 333 -11.46 -12.88 1.49
C ASP A 333 -10.00 -12.83 0.97
N LEU A 334 -9.61 -11.69 0.39
CA LEU A 334 -8.33 -11.44 -0.28
C LEU A 334 -7.48 -10.35 0.41
N LEU A 335 -7.92 -9.81 1.55
CA LEU A 335 -7.17 -8.80 2.28
C LEU A 335 -5.80 -9.36 2.75
N PRO A 336 -4.66 -8.80 2.31
CA PRO A 336 -3.35 -9.34 2.68
C PRO A 336 -3.01 -9.10 4.15
N LYS A 337 -2.27 -10.04 4.75
CA LYS A 337 -1.81 -9.95 6.15
C LYS A 337 -0.72 -8.90 6.38
N ILE A 338 -0.03 -8.48 5.32
CA ILE A 338 1.01 -7.45 5.39
C ILE A 338 0.41 -6.20 4.77
N ILE A 339 0.20 -5.17 5.60
CA ILE A 339 -0.34 -3.89 5.18
C ILE A 339 0.67 -2.81 5.53
N THR A 340 0.98 -1.96 4.57
CA THR A 340 1.87 -0.80 4.76
C THR A 340 1.16 0.44 4.29
N GLY A 341 1.49 1.58 4.88
CA GLY A 341 0.89 2.85 4.47
C GLY A 341 1.81 4.03 4.69
N THR A 342 1.60 5.09 3.90
CA THR A 342 2.31 6.36 4.02
C THR A 342 1.33 7.52 4.07
N SER A 343 1.58 8.52 4.94
CA SER A 343 0.69 9.68 5.11
C SER A 343 -0.77 9.27 5.32
N GLY A 344 -1.73 9.75 4.51
CA GLY A 344 -3.14 9.34 4.60
C GLY A 344 -3.36 7.83 4.44
N GLY A 345 -2.52 7.13 3.66
CA GLY A 345 -2.57 5.67 3.55
C GLY A 345 -2.10 4.96 4.83
N ALA A 346 -1.24 5.59 5.65
CA ALA A 346 -0.83 5.04 6.95
C ALA A 346 -1.99 5.02 7.94
N LEU A 347 -2.88 6.01 7.88
CA LEU A 347 -4.10 6.06 8.69
C LEU A 347 -5.02 4.87 8.37
N VAL A 348 -5.24 4.63 7.08
CA VAL A 348 -6.05 3.48 6.63
C VAL A 348 -5.35 2.17 6.97
N ALA A 349 -4.04 2.07 6.77
CA ALA A 349 -3.26 0.89 7.12
C ALA A 349 -3.34 0.55 8.61
N ALA A 350 -3.25 1.57 9.50
CA ALA A 350 -3.38 1.39 10.93
C ALA A 350 -4.76 0.84 11.31
N LEU A 351 -5.83 1.37 10.69
CA LEU A 351 -7.19 0.87 10.93
C LEU A 351 -7.33 -0.60 10.55
N LEU A 352 -6.81 -0.98 9.39
CA LEU A 352 -6.87 -2.36 8.90
C LEU A 352 -5.99 -3.31 9.70
N ALA A 353 -4.87 -2.85 10.24
CA ALA A 353 -3.90 -3.69 10.95
C ALA A 353 -4.20 -3.88 12.45
N THR A 354 -5.15 -3.11 13.00
CA THR A 354 -5.47 -3.11 14.45
C THR A 354 -6.77 -3.82 14.79
N ARG A 355 -7.51 -4.29 13.77
CA ARG A 355 -8.84 -4.87 13.91
C ARG A 355 -8.92 -6.23 13.21
N THR A 356 -9.87 -7.04 13.66
CA THR A 356 -10.21 -8.31 13.03
C THR A 356 -11.06 -8.10 11.78
N ASP A 357 -11.06 -9.08 10.88
CA ASP A 357 -11.87 -9.05 9.65
C ASP A 357 -13.36 -8.81 9.93
N GLU A 358 -13.89 -9.37 11.02
CA GLU A 358 -15.31 -9.23 11.41
C GLU A 358 -15.64 -7.84 11.99
N GLU A 359 -14.68 -7.18 12.66
CA GLU A 359 -14.82 -5.79 13.08
C GLU A 359 -14.72 -4.84 11.87
N LEU A 360 -13.75 -5.08 10.99
CA LEU A 360 -13.56 -4.29 9.77
C LEU A 360 -14.79 -4.33 8.86
N LYS A 361 -15.43 -5.49 8.70
CA LYS A 361 -16.66 -5.65 7.93
C LYS A 361 -17.79 -4.73 8.41
N LYS A 362 -17.91 -4.52 9.72
CA LYS A 362 -18.91 -3.61 10.32
C LYS A 362 -18.50 -2.14 10.25
N LEU A 363 -17.20 -1.87 10.20
CA LEU A 363 -16.64 -0.52 10.31
C LEU A 363 -16.39 0.15 8.94
N LEU A 364 -16.10 -0.63 7.90
CA LEU A 364 -15.89 -0.17 6.52
C LEU A 364 -17.23 0.09 5.79
N VAL A 365 -18.08 0.93 6.39
CA VAL A 365 -19.37 1.39 5.88
C VAL A 365 -19.35 2.91 5.64
N PRO A 366 -20.27 3.50 4.85
CA PRO A 366 -20.23 4.94 4.55
C PRO A 366 -20.18 5.86 5.77
N ALA A 367 -20.82 5.46 6.87
CA ALA A 367 -20.77 6.16 8.16
C ALA A 367 -19.35 6.45 8.68
N ILE A 368 -18.32 5.68 8.29
CA ILE A 368 -16.91 5.93 8.67
C ILE A 368 -16.44 7.33 8.24
N ALA A 369 -17.06 7.93 7.22
CA ALA A 369 -16.77 9.29 6.77
C ALA A 369 -16.83 10.32 7.90
N TYR A 370 -17.70 10.14 8.90
CA TYR A 370 -17.81 11.02 10.06
C TYR A 370 -16.58 10.98 11.00
N ARG A 371 -15.75 9.93 10.91
CA ARG A 371 -14.44 9.85 11.61
C ARG A 371 -13.30 10.44 10.80
N ILE A 372 -13.46 10.59 9.49
CA ILE A 372 -12.44 11.12 8.58
C ILE A 372 -12.42 12.66 8.66
N THR A 373 -11.97 13.19 9.80
CA THR A 373 -12.07 14.63 10.14
C THR A 373 -10.70 15.33 10.23
N ALA A 374 -9.69 14.76 9.58
CA ALA A 374 -8.32 15.26 9.59
C ALA A 374 -8.19 16.75 9.21
N CYS A 375 -9.05 17.24 8.32
CA CYS A 375 -9.03 18.61 7.81
C CYS A 375 -10.29 19.39 8.22
N HIS A 376 -10.71 19.29 9.49
CA HIS A 376 -11.89 20.02 9.98
C HIS A 376 -11.64 21.54 10.17
N ASP A 377 -10.39 21.94 10.39
CA ASP A 377 -10.01 23.35 10.53
C ASP A 377 -10.21 24.14 9.23
N PRO A 378 -10.77 25.37 9.28
CA PRO A 378 -10.89 26.22 8.10
C PRO A 378 -9.52 26.72 7.61
N PHE A 379 -9.47 27.14 6.34
CA PHE A 379 -8.22 27.59 5.71
C PHE A 379 -7.55 28.79 6.42
N SER A 380 -8.29 29.58 7.18
CA SER A 380 -7.70 30.67 7.97
C SER A 380 -6.89 30.17 9.17
N VAL A 381 -7.34 29.11 9.83
CA VAL A 381 -6.76 28.58 11.07
C VAL A 381 -5.48 27.80 10.77
N TRP A 382 -5.55 26.81 9.88
CA TRP A 382 -4.38 26.01 9.50
C TRP A 382 -3.24 26.87 8.89
N PHE A 383 -3.55 27.96 8.15
CA PHE A 383 -2.56 28.83 7.51
C PHE A 383 -1.88 29.70 8.57
N ARG A 384 -2.65 30.21 9.53
CA ARG A 384 -2.10 30.95 10.68
C ARG A 384 -1.22 30.05 11.55
N ARG A 385 -1.61 28.79 11.76
CA ARG A 385 -0.81 27.78 12.49
C ARG A 385 0.48 27.48 11.74
N TRP A 386 0.38 27.19 10.43
CA TRP A 386 1.53 26.94 9.57
C TRP A 386 2.50 28.13 9.55
N TRP A 387 2.00 29.35 9.45
CA TRP A 387 2.84 30.55 9.47
C TRP A 387 3.58 30.75 10.80
N LYS A 388 2.94 30.44 11.94
CA LYS A 388 3.52 30.64 13.27
C LYS A 388 4.42 29.49 13.73
N GLN A 389 4.03 28.26 13.43
CA GLN A 389 4.60 27.04 14.01
C GLN A 389 5.21 26.10 12.95
N GLY A 390 5.00 26.35 11.65
CA GLY A 390 5.38 25.43 10.57
C GLY A 390 4.46 24.21 10.44
N ALA A 391 3.52 24.01 11.37
CA ALA A 391 2.62 22.87 11.41
C ALA A 391 1.25 23.19 10.79
N ARG A 392 0.73 22.26 9.99
CA ARG A 392 -0.63 22.32 9.43
C ARG A 392 -1.67 21.93 10.49
N PHE A 393 -1.46 20.78 11.15
CA PHE A 393 -2.37 20.19 12.11
C PHE A 393 -1.99 20.59 13.54
N ASP A 394 -2.97 20.63 14.43
CA ASP A 394 -2.69 20.67 15.86
C ASP A 394 -2.29 19.28 16.32
N SER A 395 -1.15 19.16 17.01
CA SER A 395 -0.59 17.85 17.36
C SER A 395 -1.47 17.06 18.34
N VAL A 396 -2.12 17.75 19.29
CA VAL A 396 -2.92 17.11 20.34
C VAL A 396 -4.27 16.67 19.76
N ASP A 397 -4.93 17.55 19.01
CA ASP A 397 -6.16 17.19 18.29
C ASP A 397 -5.90 16.06 17.28
N TRP A 398 -4.78 16.11 16.57
CA TRP A 398 -4.43 15.05 15.62
C TRP A 398 -4.18 13.71 16.31
N ALA A 399 -3.46 13.69 17.43
CA ALA A 399 -3.23 12.47 18.21
C ALA A 399 -4.56 11.84 18.66
N THR A 400 -5.44 12.66 19.24
CA THR A 400 -6.79 12.29 19.68
C THR A 400 -7.60 11.64 18.56
N ARG A 401 -7.60 12.23 17.36
CA ARG A 401 -8.31 11.69 16.19
C ARG A 401 -7.66 10.42 15.63
N ALA A 402 -6.33 10.35 15.69
CA ALA A 402 -5.58 9.21 15.19
C ALA A 402 -5.85 7.94 16.02
N SER A 403 -6.10 8.08 17.33
CA SER A 403 -6.38 6.95 18.25
C SER A 403 -7.53 6.05 17.79
N PHE A 404 -8.57 6.60 17.15
CA PHE A 404 -9.63 5.79 16.55
C PHE A 404 -9.09 4.83 15.47
N PHE A 405 -8.18 5.31 14.62
CA PHE A 405 -7.59 4.54 13.54
C PHE A 405 -6.47 3.62 14.02
N THR A 406 -5.79 3.95 15.12
CA THR A 406 -4.68 3.15 15.68
C THR A 406 -5.11 2.21 16.80
N TYR A 407 -6.36 2.29 17.28
CA TYR A 407 -6.84 1.55 18.45
C TYR A 407 -6.01 1.87 19.71
N GLY A 408 -5.68 3.15 19.90
CA GLY A 408 -4.68 3.61 20.89
C GLY A 408 -3.88 4.79 20.39
#